data_AF-G0X7Q5-F1
#
_entry.id   AF-G0X7Q5-F1
#
_cell.length_a   1.000
_cell.length_b   1.000
_cell.length_c   1.000
_cell.angle_alpha   90.00
_cell.angle_beta   90.00
_cell.angle_gamma   90.00
#
_symmetry.space_group_name_H-M   'P 1'
#
loop_
_entity.id
_entity.type
_entity.pdbx_description
1 polymer ?
#
loop_
_entity_poly.entity_id
_entity_poly.type
_entity_poly.pdbx_seq_one_letter_code
_entity_poly.pdbx_strand_id
1 'polypeptide(L)'
;SYPQARRDDQASLTYKSAANGSVTVPEPYIWLEQPPSQSQETKDWVHAQAKLTQSYLDGCQPDLDILKSRIEKNFDFARFSCPSLKGNGKYYYSFNSGLSPQSLIYSATKQQVDANAGKNQRDPIGEIFFDSNL
;
A
#
# COMPACT_ATOMS: atom_id res chain seq x y z
N SER A 1 -22.51 -0.43 18.10
CA SER A 1 -22.07 0.67 18.98
C SER A 1 -20.58 0.90 18.78
N TYR A 2 -20.09 2.12 18.97
CA TYR A 2 -18.66 2.42 18.82
C TYR A 2 -17.83 1.84 19.99
N PRO A 3 -16.59 1.38 19.74
CA PRO A 3 -15.65 1.05 20.81
C PRO A 3 -15.41 2.25 21.72
N GLN A 4 -15.33 2.00 23.02
CA GLN A 4 -14.99 3.04 23.98
C GLN A 4 -13.55 3.50 23.75
N ALA A 5 -13.34 4.80 23.63
CA ALA A 5 -12.03 5.42 23.55
C ALA A 5 -11.80 6.20 24.84
N ARG A 6 -10.74 5.87 25.59
CA ARG A 6 -10.38 6.64 26.79
C ARG A 6 -10.09 8.09 26.39
N ARG A 7 -10.56 9.02 27.22
CA ARG A 7 -10.19 10.43 27.15
C ARG A 7 -9.27 10.75 28.31
N ASP A 8 -8.14 11.37 28.01
CA ASP A 8 -7.24 11.93 29.01
C ASP A 8 -7.55 13.42 29.17
N ASP A 9 -8.38 13.77 30.15
CA ASP A 9 -8.82 15.15 30.32
C ASP A 9 -7.71 16.09 30.81
N GLN A 10 -6.54 15.56 31.19
CA GLN A 10 -5.38 16.36 31.61
C GLN A 10 -4.37 16.57 30.47
N ALA A 11 -4.44 15.77 29.41
CA ALA A 11 -3.55 15.91 28.26
C ALA A 11 -3.85 17.20 27.50
N SER A 12 -2.81 18.03 27.31
CA SER A 12 -2.89 19.26 26.52
C SER A 12 -1.52 19.69 26.00
N LEU A 13 -1.50 20.40 24.87
CA LEU A 13 -0.32 21.03 24.31
C LEU A 13 -0.50 22.55 24.29
N THR A 14 0.60 23.29 24.50
CA THR A 14 0.58 24.75 24.50
C THR A 14 1.38 25.29 23.32
N TYR A 15 0.73 26.13 22.52
CA TYR A 15 1.28 26.72 21.31
C TYR A 15 1.40 28.24 21.43
N LYS A 16 2.28 28.83 20.62
CA LYS A 16 2.36 30.29 20.45
C LYS A 16 1.56 30.71 19.22
N SER A 17 0.54 31.51 19.43
CA SER A 17 -0.26 32.18 18.41
C SER A 17 0.16 33.64 18.28
N ALA A 18 0.36 34.11 17.05
CA ALA A 18 0.67 35.51 16.78
C ALA A 18 -0.44 36.47 17.24
N ALA A 19 -1.71 36.05 17.15
CA ALA A 19 -2.85 36.87 17.55
C ALA A 19 -3.20 36.73 19.04
N ASN A 20 -3.03 35.53 19.60
CA ASN A 20 -3.60 35.18 20.91
C ASN A 20 -2.54 34.85 21.98
N GLY A 21 -1.25 35.04 21.69
CA GLY A 21 -0.18 34.71 22.63
C GLY A 21 -0.09 33.22 22.89
N SER A 22 -0.03 32.78 24.15
CA SER A 22 0.04 31.35 24.48
C SER A 22 -1.37 30.75 24.51
N VAL A 23 -1.58 29.66 23.76
CA VAL A 23 -2.86 28.96 23.67
C VAL A 23 -2.67 27.50 24.06
N THR A 24 -3.38 27.05 25.08
CA THR A 24 -3.41 25.64 25.50
C THR A 24 -4.58 24.92 24.84
N VAL A 25 -4.31 23.80 24.18
CA VAL A 25 -5.28 22.99 23.45
C VAL A 25 -5.32 21.60 24.09
N PRO A 26 -6.49 21.14 24.59
CA PRO A 26 -6.64 19.79 25.11
C PRO A 26 -6.43 18.72 24.03
N GLU A 27 -5.71 17.65 24.38
CA GLU A 27 -5.40 16.52 23.51
C GLU A 27 -5.82 15.18 24.16
N PRO A 28 -7.14 14.96 24.31
CA PRO A 28 -7.65 13.83 25.10
C PRO A 28 -7.30 12.45 24.55
N TYR A 29 -6.79 12.36 23.33
CA TYR A 29 -6.42 11.11 22.66
C TYR A 29 -4.92 10.99 22.38
N ILE A 30 -4.08 11.76 23.09
CA ILE A 30 -2.61 11.70 22.95
C ILE A 30 -2.05 10.28 23.09
N TRP A 31 -2.73 9.41 23.84
CA TRP A 31 -2.34 8.01 24.01
C TRP A 31 -2.39 7.19 22.70
N LEU A 32 -3.18 7.61 21.71
CA LEU A 32 -3.22 6.99 20.38
C LEU A 32 -1.97 7.27 19.55
N GLU A 33 -1.13 8.24 19.94
CA GLU A 33 0.15 8.48 19.27
C GLU A 33 1.16 7.36 19.55
N GLN A 34 1.01 6.65 20.67
CA GLN A 34 1.80 5.47 20.95
C GLN A 34 1.31 4.32 20.06
N PRO A 35 2.14 3.83 19.13
CA PRO A 35 1.69 2.89 18.13
C PRO A 35 1.28 1.55 18.77
N PRO A 36 0.43 0.74 18.10
CA PRO A 36 0.02 -0.59 18.57
C PRO A 36 1.18 -1.55 18.89
N SER A 37 2.37 -1.32 18.33
CA SER A 37 3.58 -2.09 18.63
C SER A 37 4.20 -1.76 20.00
N GLN A 38 3.81 -0.64 20.61
CA GLN A 38 4.37 -0.11 21.85
C GLN A 38 3.32 0.12 22.94
N SER A 39 2.02 0.12 22.61
CA SER A 39 0.91 0.32 23.53
C SER A 39 -0.15 -0.76 23.37
N GLN A 40 -0.39 -1.54 24.43
CA GLN A 40 -1.46 -2.54 24.46
C GLN A 40 -2.85 -1.87 24.37
N GLU A 41 -3.03 -0.72 25.02
CA GLU A 41 -4.28 0.06 24.95
C GLU A 41 -4.59 0.47 23.50
N THR A 42 -3.61 1.01 22.77
CA THR A 42 -3.77 1.39 21.36
C THR A 42 -4.06 0.18 20.49
N LYS A 43 -3.35 -0.93 20.72
CA LYS A 43 -3.57 -2.17 19.99
C LYS A 43 -4.99 -2.71 20.16
N ASP A 44 -5.48 -2.77 21.39
CA ASP A 44 -6.82 -3.28 21.69
C ASP A 44 -7.91 -2.39 21.09
N TRP A 45 -7.73 -1.08 21.16
CA TRP A 45 -8.66 -0.13 20.55
C TRP A 45 -8.68 -0.24 19.01
N VAL A 46 -7.52 -0.34 18.36
CA VAL A 46 -7.42 -0.55 16.90
C VAL A 46 -8.10 -1.85 16.49
N HIS A 47 -7.90 -2.94 17.24
CA HIS A 47 -8.60 -4.21 16.96
C HIS A 47 -10.12 -4.09 17.14
N ALA A 48 -10.59 -3.39 18.17
CA ALA A 48 -12.02 -3.17 18.37
C ALA A 48 -12.65 -2.35 17.23
N GLN A 49 -11.95 -1.32 16.74
CA GLN A 49 -12.39 -0.55 15.58
C GLN A 49 -12.38 -1.38 14.30
N ALA A 50 -11.31 -2.14 14.04
CA ALA A 50 -11.22 -3.03 12.88
C ALA A 50 -12.35 -4.08 12.88
N LYS A 51 -12.68 -4.64 14.05
CA LYS A 51 -13.79 -5.58 14.23
C LYS A 51 -15.14 -4.92 13.94
N LEU A 52 -15.39 -3.71 14.45
CA LEU A 52 -16.63 -2.99 14.16
C LEU A 52 -16.77 -2.74 12.65
N THR A 53 -15.71 -2.26 12.00
CA THR A 53 -15.69 -2.03 10.56
C THR A 53 -15.97 -3.32 9.79
N GLN A 54 -15.31 -4.42 10.14
CA GLN A 54 -15.54 -5.70 9.48
C GLN A 54 -16.99 -6.16 9.63
N SER A 55 -17.56 -6.08 10.84
CA SER A 55 -18.97 -6.42 11.08
C SER A 55 -19.95 -5.58 10.25
N TYR A 56 -19.62 -4.31 10.00
CA TYR A 56 -20.42 -3.47 9.10
C TYR A 56 -20.29 -3.93 7.63
N LEU A 57 -19.05 -4.19 7.18
CA LEU A 57 -18.77 -4.65 5.82
C LEU A 57 -19.33 -6.05 5.51
N ASP A 58 -19.40 -6.95 6.49
CA ASP A 58 -20.02 -8.26 6.34
C ASP A 58 -21.51 -8.14 5.93
N GLY A 59 -22.18 -7.08 6.38
CA GLY A 59 -23.55 -6.75 5.98
C GLY A 59 -23.69 -6.22 4.55
N CYS A 60 -22.58 -5.89 3.87
CA CYS A 60 -22.55 -5.45 2.47
C CYS A 60 -22.35 -6.61 1.48
N GLN A 61 -22.30 -7.86 1.96
CA GLN A 61 -22.24 -9.01 1.06
C GLN A 61 -23.58 -9.26 0.38
N PRO A 62 -23.61 -9.66 -0.91
CA PRO A 62 -22.48 -10.10 -1.74
C PRO A 62 -21.81 -9.00 -2.59
N ASP A 63 -22.24 -7.75 -2.49
CA ASP A 63 -21.81 -6.68 -3.40
C ASP A 63 -20.30 -6.40 -3.31
N LEU A 64 -19.72 -6.54 -2.12
CA LEU A 64 -18.27 -6.42 -1.92
C LEU A 64 -17.49 -7.51 -2.67
N ASP A 65 -17.95 -8.76 -2.64
CA ASP A 65 -17.31 -9.85 -3.37
C ASP A 65 -17.39 -9.63 -4.89
N ILE A 66 -18.55 -9.18 -5.38
CA ILE A 66 -18.74 -8.84 -6.80
C ILE A 66 -17.79 -7.72 -7.22
N LEU A 67 -17.68 -6.67 -6.41
CA LEU A 67 -16.78 -5.55 -6.69
C LEU A 67 -15.31 -6.01 -6.68
N LYS A 68 -14.92 -6.79 -5.67
CA LYS A 68 -13.56 -7.34 -5.54
C LYS A 68 -13.20 -8.18 -6.78
N SER A 69 -14.06 -9.11 -7.19
CA SER A 69 -13.83 -9.95 -8.37
C SER A 69 -13.71 -9.13 -9.66
N ARG A 70 -14.49 -8.05 -9.80
CA ARG A 70 -14.39 -7.15 -10.95
C ARG A 70 -13.06 -6.38 -10.97
N ILE A 71 -12.62 -5.90 -9.80
CA ILE A 71 -11.33 -5.21 -9.67
C ILE A 71 -10.19 -6.18 -9.98
N GLU A 72 -10.17 -7.38 -9.39
CA GLU A 72 -9.16 -8.41 -9.68
C GLU A 72 -9.09 -8.72 -11.17
N LYS A 73 -10.23 -8.99 -11.82
CA LYS A 73 -10.27 -9.29 -13.25
C LYS A 73 -9.73 -8.13 -14.11
N ASN A 74 -9.99 -6.89 -13.71
CA ASN A 74 -9.50 -5.71 -14.44
C ASN A 74 -8.01 -5.45 -14.21
N PHE A 75 -7.44 -5.91 -13.10
CA PHE A 75 -6.02 -5.76 -12.78
C PHE A 75 -5.16 -6.96 -13.21
N ASP A 76 -5.77 -8.12 -13.49
CA ASP A 76 -5.09 -9.34 -13.94
C ASP A 76 -4.67 -9.29 -15.42
N PHE A 77 -3.75 -8.38 -15.72
CA PHE A 77 -3.11 -8.30 -17.03
C PHE A 77 -1.63 -7.92 -16.92
N ALA A 78 -0.84 -8.43 -17.86
CA ALA A 78 0.59 -8.19 -17.89
C ALA A 78 0.90 -6.70 -18.14
N ARG A 79 1.81 -6.15 -17.33
CA ARG A 79 2.22 -4.75 -17.37
C ARG A 79 3.74 -4.68 -17.37
N PHE A 80 4.29 -3.81 -18.20
CA PHE A 80 5.74 -3.57 -18.26
C PHE A 80 6.05 -2.08 -18.40
N SER A 81 7.20 -1.66 -17.86
CA SER A 81 7.70 -0.30 -18.07
C SER A 81 8.42 -0.18 -19.41
N CYS A 82 8.66 1.05 -19.85
CA CYS A 82 9.57 1.30 -20.96
C CYS A 82 10.99 0.79 -20.62
N PRO A 83 11.64 -0.01 -21.48
CA PRO A 83 13.00 -0.47 -21.26
C PRO A 83 14.03 0.66 -21.31
N SER A 84 14.99 0.62 -20.38
CA SER A 84 16.11 1.56 -20.31
C SER A 84 17.44 0.84 -20.55
N LEU A 85 18.17 1.24 -21.58
CA LEU A 85 19.53 0.77 -21.84
C LEU A 85 20.49 1.32 -20.77
N LYS A 86 21.31 0.46 -20.17
CA LYS A 86 22.34 0.84 -19.19
C LYS A 86 23.75 0.65 -19.75
N GLY A 87 24.75 1.20 -19.06
CA GLY A 87 26.14 1.24 -19.51
C GLY A 87 26.81 -0.13 -19.72
N ASN A 88 26.25 -1.20 -19.16
CA ASN A 88 26.68 -2.58 -19.40
C ASN A 88 26.13 -3.19 -20.71
N GLY A 89 25.41 -2.40 -21.52
CA GLY A 89 24.83 -2.86 -22.78
C GLY A 89 23.54 -3.69 -22.65
N LYS A 90 22.97 -3.82 -21.44
CA LYS A 90 21.69 -4.49 -21.21
C LYS A 90 20.54 -3.50 -21.02
N TYR A 91 19.34 -3.92 -21.39
CA TYR A 91 18.09 -3.21 -21.14
C TYR A 91 17.47 -3.69 -19.83
N TYR A 92 16.94 -2.74 -19.07
CA TYR A 92 16.26 -2.98 -17.80
C TYR A 92 14.85 -2.42 -17.84
N TYR A 93 13.89 -3.18 -17.33
CA TYR A 93 12.50 -2.78 -17.25
C TYR A 93 11.79 -3.52 -16.11
N SER A 94 10.70 -2.96 -15.62
CA SER A 94 9.84 -3.66 -14.67
C SER A 94 8.76 -4.45 -15.41
N PHE A 95 8.39 -5.60 -14.86
CA PHE A 95 7.31 -6.44 -15.35
C PHE A 95 6.44 -6.93 -14.18
N ASN A 96 5.13 -6.89 -14.36
CA ASN A 96 4.16 -7.48 -13.46
C ASN A 96 3.25 -8.40 -14.28
N SER A 97 3.05 -9.63 -13.79
CA SER A 97 2.19 -10.61 -14.47
C SER A 97 0.70 -10.24 -14.46
N GLY A 98 0.30 -9.37 -13.54
CA GLY A 98 -1.08 -8.94 -13.32
C GLY A 98 -1.30 -8.63 -11.84
N LEU A 99 -1.30 -9.69 -11.03
CA LEU A 99 -1.66 -9.61 -9.60
C LEU A 99 -0.46 -9.72 -8.66
N SER A 100 0.77 -9.65 -9.17
CA SER A 100 1.96 -9.67 -8.31
C SER A 100 1.99 -8.42 -7.40
N PRO A 101 2.27 -8.55 -6.09
CA PRO A 101 2.27 -7.43 -5.15
C PRO A 101 3.21 -6.28 -5.57
N GLN A 102 4.39 -6.64 -6.06
CA GLN A 102 5.35 -5.71 -6.66
C GLN A 102 5.83 -6.23 -8.01
N SER A 103 6.14 -5.31 -8.92
CA SER A 103 6.77 -5.64 -10.20
C SER A 103 8.20 -6.14 -9.99
N LEU A 104 8.58 -7.14 -10.78
CA LEU A 104 9.94 -7.65 -10.86
C LEU A 104 10.75 -6.81 -11.84
N ILE A 105 12.06 -6.72 -11.65
CA ILE A 105 12.96 -6.06 -12.60
C ILE A 105 13.61 -7.13 -13.47
N TYR A 106 13.46 -6.99 -14.78
CA TYR A 106 14.07 -7.86 -15.78
C TYR A 106 15.28 -7.18 -16.44
N SER A 107 16.19 -8.01 -16.91
CA SER A 107 17.38 -7.65 -17.69
C SER A 107 17.38 -8.43 -19.00
N ALA A 108 17.50 -7.72 -20.13
CA ALA A 108 17.57 -8.31 -21.46
C ALA A 108 18.74 -7.76 -22.27
N THR A 109 19.36 -8.59 -23.09
CA THR A 109 20.36 -8.13 -24.07
C THR A 109 19.66 -7.44 -25.24
N LYS A 110 20.40 -6.57 -25.96
CA LYS A 110 19.88 -5.95 -27.19
C LYS A 110 19.38 -6.99 -28.20
N GLN A 111 20.13 -8.08 -28.38
CA GLN A 111 19.73 -9.17 -29.27
C GLN A 111 18.39 -9.79 -28.86
N GLN A 112 18.15 -10.01 -27.56
CA GLN A 112 16.87 -10.53 -27.07
C GLN A 112 15.71 -9.56 -27.30
N VAL A 113 15.94 -8.26 -27.13
CA VAL A 113 14.93 -7.22 -27.41
C VAL A 113 14.61 -7.17 -28.91
N ASP A 114 15.64 -7.10 -29.75
CA ASP A 114 15.51 -7.00 -31.20
C ASP A 114 14.79 -8.24 -31.78
N ALA A 115 15.09 -9.45 -31.29
CA ALA A 115 14.42 -10.69 -31.72
C ALA A 115 12.93 -10.75 -31.36
N ASN A 116 12.47 -9.90 -30.44
CA ASN A 116 11.08 -9.86 -29.96
C ASN A 116 10.37 -8.55 -30.32
N ALA A 117 11.01 -7.65 -31.06
CA ALA A 117 10.38 -6.44 -31.56
C ALA A 117 9.15 -6.77 -32.44
N GLY A 118 8.02 -6.13 -32.15
CA GLY A 118 6.78 -6.33 -32.89
C GLY A 118 6.01 -7.62 -32.58
N LYS A 119 6.47 -8.44 -31.61
CA LYS A 119 5.73 -9.60 -31.12
C LYS A 119 4.84 -9.21 -29.95
N ASN A 120 3.55 -9.53 -30.01
CA ASN A 120 2.63 -9.46 -28.88
C ASN A 120 2.87 -10.66 -27.94
N GLN A 121 3.96 -10.64 -27.19
CA GLN A 121 4.22 -11.64 -26.16
C GLN A 121 3.73 -11.15 -24.79
N ARG A 122 3.02 -12.04 -24.08
CA ARG A 122 2.55 -11.80 -22.71
C ARG A 122 3.68 -11.99 -21.69
N ASP A 123 4.68 -12.77 -22.06
CA ASP A 123 5.80 -13.14 -21.20
C ASP A 123 6.95 -12.12 -21.28
N PRO A 124 7.67 -11.90 -20.17
CA PRO A 124 8.81 -10.99 -20.14
C PRO A 124 9.99 -11.57 -20.93
N ILE A 125 10.76 -10.69 -21.55
CA ILE A 125 11.99 -10.99 -22.28
C ILE A 125 13.19 -10.91 -21.33
N GLY A 126 14.08 -11.90 -21.39
CA GLY A 126 15.33 -11.90 -20.65
C GLY A 126 15.21 -12.63 -19.32
N GLU A 127 16.01 -12.21 -18.34
CA GLU A 127 16.15 -12.86 -17.03
C GLU A 127 15.71 -11.93 -15.91
N ILE A 128 15.23 -12.49 -14.79
CA ILE A 128 14.95 -11.71 -13.58
C ILE A 128 16.29 -11.17 -13.07
N PHE A 129 16.38 -9.84 -12.99
CA PHE A 129 17.51 -9.16 -12.40
C PHE A 129 17.31 -8.94 -10.90
N PHE A 130 16.08 -8.56 -10.50
CA PHE A 130 15.73 -8.31 -9.11
C PHE A 130 14.27 -8.68 -8.85
N ASP A 131 14.05 -9.45 -7.79
CA ASP A 131 12.72 -9.78 -7.28
C ASP A 131 12.43 -8.93 -6.04
N SER A 132 11.46 -8.03 -6.17
CA SER A 132 11.05 -7.10 -5.12
C SER A 132 10.11 -7.73 -4.08
N ASN A 133 9.71 -9.00 -4.26
CA ASN A 133 8.77 -9.70 -3.39
C ASN A 133 9.43 -10.72 -2.45
N LEU A 134 10.76 -10.87 -2.50
CA LEU A 134 11.55 -11.72 -1.59
C LEU A 134 11.80 -11.08 -0.22
#